data_AF-I1ZM99-F1
#
_entry.id   AF-I1ZM99-F1
#
_cell.length_a   1.000
_cell.length_b   1.000
_cell.length_c   1.000
_cell.angle_alpha   90.00
_cell.angle_beta   90.00
_cell.angle_gamma   90.00
#
_symmetry.space_group_name_H-M   'P 1'
#
loop_
_entity.id
_entity.type
_entity.pdbx_description
1 polymer ?
#
loop_
_entity_poly.entity_id
_entity_poly.type
_entity_poly.pdbx_seq_one_letter_code
_entity_poly.pdbx_strand_id
1 'polypeptide(L)' 'MPRTTPTILTNLCMVEDLENGKAVLKYRSPERYKKWSGYAFPGGDCVILMTGA' A
#
# COMPACT_ATOMS: atom_id res chain seq x y z
N MET A 1 -28.59 4.09 5.07
CA MET A 1 -27.59 3.81 6.12
C MET A 1 -26.29 4.50 5.73
N PRO A 2 -25.73 5.42 6.54
CA PRO A 2 -24.37 5.88 6.32
C PRO A 2 -23.44 4.66 6.42
N ARG A 3 -22.42 4.59 5.57
CA ARG A 3 -21.45 3.48 5.60
C ARG A 3 -20.71 3.53 6.94
N THR A 4 -20.81 2.48 7.75
CA THR A 4 -20.16 2.43 9.09
C THR A 4 -18.66 2.15 9.03
N THR A 5 -18.17 1.67 7.89
CA THR A 5 -16.75 1.38 7.64
C THR A 5 -16.27 2.19 6.44
N PRO A 6 -15.07 2.79 6.44
CA PRO A 6 -14.52 3.53 5.30
C PRO A 6 -14.13 2.60 4.14
N THR A 7 -14.22 3.08 2.89
CA THR A 7 -13.56 2.41 1.74
C THR A 7 -12.21 3.06 1.58
N ILE A 8 -11.14 2.26 1.65
CA ILE A 8 -9.77 2.73 1.48
C ILE A 8 -9.27 2.20 0.13
N LEU A 9 -8.98 3.12 -0.79
CA LEU A 9 -8.34 2.82 -2.07
C LEU A 9 -6.85 3.09 -1.96
N THR A 10 -6.04 2.09 -2.27
CA THR A 10 -4.57 2.20 -2.29
C THR A 10 -4.02 1.56 -3.57
N ASN A 11 -2.79 1.90 -3.92
CA ASN A 11 -2.09 1.34 -5.07
C ASN A 11 -0.76 0.70 -4.65
N LEU A 12 -0.32 -0.25 -5.45
CA LEU A 12 1.02 -0.82 -5.43
C LEU A 12 1.49 -0.92 -6.88
N CYS A 13 2.80 -0.80 -7.09
CA CYS A 13 3.42 -0.94 -8.40
C CYS A 13 4.59 -1.92 -8.31
N MET A 14 4.57 -2.95 -9.14
CA MET A 14 5.74 -3.79 -9.38
C MET A 14 6.59 -3.11 -10.45
N VAL A 15 7.82 -2.77 -10.08
CA VAL A 15 8.81 -2.21 -11.00
C VAL A 15 9.92 -3.24 -11.14
N GLU A 16 10.04 -3.80 -12.34
CA GLU A 16 11.02 -4.83 -12.67
C GLU A 16 12.13 -4.25 -13.56
N ASP A 17 13.36 -4.56 -13.18
CA ASP A 17 14.55 -4.43 -14.02
C ASP A 17 14.70 -5.73 -14.80
N LEU A 18 14.29 -5.69 -16.08
CA LEU A 18 14.29 -6.83 -16.98
C LEU A 18 15.69 -7.28 -17.39
N GLU A 19 16.71 -6.41 -17.29
CA GLU A 19 18.09 -6.77 -17.64
C GLU A 19 18.72 -7.65 -16.57
N ASN A 20 18.41 -7.36 -15.30
CA ASN A 20 19.00 -8.07 -14.16
C ASN A 20 18.03 -9.05 -13.48
N GLY A 21 16.77 -9.13 -13.92
CA GLY A 21 15.73 -9.99 -13.34
C GLY A 21 15.42 -9.64 -11.88
N LYS A 22 15.42 -8.34 -11.55
CA LYS A 22 15.22 -7.84 -10.17
C LYS A 22 13.98 -6.97 -10.09
N ALA A 23 13.37 -6.90 -8.91
CA ALA A 23 12.23 -6.01 -8.66
C ALA A 23 12.50 -5.04 -7.51
N VAL A 24 11.95 -3.83 -7.62
CA VAL A 24 12.04 -2.81 -6.57
C VAL A 24 11.12 -3.17 -5.41
N LEU A 25 11.69 -3.28 -4.21
CA LEU A 25 10.96 -3.45 -2.96
C LEU A 25 11.31 -2.32 -1.99
N LYS A 26 10.30 -1.89 -1.23
CA LYS A 26 10.44 -0.90 -0.16
C LYS A 26 10.41 -1.60 1.19
N TYR A 27 11.41 -1.36 2.02
CA TYR A 27 11.41 -1.84 3.40
C TYR A 27 10.43 -1.03 4.26
N ARG A 28 9.52 -1.73 4.95
CA ARG A 28 8.56 -1.17 5.89
C ARG A 28 9.00 -1.52 7.30
N SER A 29 9.52 -0.53 8.01
CA SER A 29 10.08 -0.74 9.35
C SER A 29 9.00 -1.10 10.38
N PRO A 30 9.28 -1.98 11.37
CA PRO A 30 8.31 -2.38 12.40
C PRO A 30 7.84 -1.22 13.29
N GLU A 31 8.70 -0.22 13.51
CA GLU A 31 8.40 0.94 14.35
C GLU A 31 7.24 1.75 13.76
N ARG A 32 7.20 1.86 12.42
CA ARG A 32 6.12 2.54 11.69
C ARG A 32 4.98 1.60 11.32
N TYR A 33 5.27 0.34 11.01
CA TYR A 33 4.31 -0.63 10.50
C TYR A 33 4.19 -1.86 11.43
N LYS A 34 3.39 -1.70 12.49
CA LYS A 34 3.29 -2.67 13.60
C LYS A 34 2.85 -4.08 13.19
N LYS A 35 1.81 -4.21 12.35
CA LYS A 35 1.22 -5.52 11.99
C LYS A 35 1.87 -6.19 10.78
N TRP A 36 2.39 -5.41 9.83
CA TRP A 36 2.91 -5.89 8.54
C TRP A 36 4.18 -5.09 8.19
N SER A 37 5.29 -5.49 8.80
CA SER A 37 6.64 -5.02 8.51
C SER A 37 7.34 -5.96 7.52
N GLY A 38 8.45 -5.48 6.93
CA GLY A 38 9.22 -6.23 5.93
C GLY A 38 9.20 -5.59 4.55
N TYR A 39 9.57 -6.36 3.53
CA TYR A 39 9.63 -5.88 2.15
C TYR A 39 8.28 -6.01 1.44
N ALA A 40 7.87 -4.95 0.75
CA ALA A 40 6.67 -4.92 -0.08
C ALA A 40 6.91 -4.08 -1.33
N PHE A 41 6.06 -4.22 -2.34
CA PHE A 41 6.11 -3.36 -3.51
C PHE A 41 5.87 -1.88 -3.13
N PRO A 42 6.51 -0.94 -3.83
CA PRO A 42 6.25 0.48 -3.62
C PRO A 42 4.79 0.82 -3.99
N GLY A 43 4.26 1.83 -3.31
CA GLY A 43 2.90 2.33 -3.50
C GLY A 43 2.74 3.69 -2.82
N GLY A 44 1.66 4.38 -3.17
CA GLY A 44 1.31 5.69 -2.62
C GLY A 44 0.47 5.62 -1.34
N ASP A 45 0.15 6.80 -0.81
CA ASP A 45 -0.84 6.94 0.25
C ASP A 45 -2.25 6.57 -0.25
N CYS A 46 -3.16 6.31 0.68
CA CYS A 46 -4.52 5.87 0.37
C CYS A 46 -5.52 7.03 0.30
N VAL A 47 -6.54 6.87 -0.55
CA VAL A 47 -7.72 7.74 -0.58
C VAL A 47 -8.84 7.08 0.24
N ILE A 48 -9.42 7.84 1.18
CA ILE A 48 -10.54 7.38 2.01
C ILE A 48 -11.84 7.95 1.44
N LEU A 49 -12.70 7.08 0.92
CA LEU A 49 -14.03 7.44 0.45
C LEU A 49 -15.02 7.31 1.60
N MET A 50 -15.49 8.45 2.11
CA MET A 50 -16.62 8.53 3.03
C MET A 50 -17.86 8.96 2.25
N THR A 51 -18.62 7.99 1.74
CA THR A 51 -19.91 8.27 1.11
C THR A 51 -20.94 8.47 2.22
N GLY A 52 -21.25 9.74 2.53
CA GLY A 52 -22.41 10.11 3.34
C GLY A 52 -23.69 9.95 2.53
N ALA A 53 -24.76 9.51 3.18
CA ALA A 53 -26.13 9.67 2.70
C ALA A 53 -26.74 10.89 3.41
#